data_AF-W2ERH9-F1
#
_entry.id   AF-W2ERH9-F1
#
_cell.length_a   1.000
_cell.length_b   1.000
_cell.length_c   1.000
_cell.angle_alpha   90.00
_cell.angle_beta   90.00
_cell.angle_gamma   90.00
#
_symmetry.space_group_name_H-M   'P 1'
#
loop_
_entity.id
_entity.type
_entity.pdbx_description
1 polymer ?
#
loop_
_entity_poly.entity_id
_entity_poly.type
_entity_poly.pdbx_seq_one_letter_code
_entity_poly.pdbx_strand_id
1 'polypeptide(L)'
;MRFGGDHLPVWADGAGYLDPDTGEVLPTWDQALDQLDQDDQDDEAEPLHVLRFGDQMDIQSVLAGTPDADQLIQYLSKYLTKSLGDALGADDPRRKAHAERLLDALRFEPCAPTCPNWLRYGVQPKGAKAGMAPGRCKGKAHKPDHIGYAGRRVLVSRKWSNKTLTEHKQDRRTWVLEALGVEDEPVGPHRYIWRPVKPGDPELAPIGVRLLRSVHERQRWRNHMNQLQALGDGLDFSATEGRAA
;
A
#
# COMPACT_ATOMS: atom_id res chain seq x y z
N MET A 1 -15.85 12.43 -19.02
CA MET A 1 -14.52 12.26 -19.68
C MET A 1 -14.41 13.34 -20.74
N ARG A 2 -13.30 14.08 -20.79
CA ARG A 2 -13.12 15.28 -21.64
C ARG A 2 -12.51 14.95 -23.01
N PHE A 3 -11.62 13.96 -23.07
CA PHE A 3 -10.95 13.55 -24.31
C PHE A 3 -11.11 12.06 -24.59
N GLY A 4 -11.24 11.67 -25.87
CA GLY A 4 -11.47 10.29 -26.28
C GLY A 4 -11.48 10.09 -27.79
N GLY A 5 -11.35 8.82 -28.22
CA GLY A 5 -11.28 8.47 -29.65
C GLY A 5 -10.08 9.13 -30.33
N ASP A 6 -10.34 9.77 -31.46
CA ASP A 6 -9.34 10.53 -32.23
C ASP A 6 -9.11 11.95 -31.69
N HIS A 7 -9.87 12.36 -30.68
CA HIS A 7 -9.81 13.68 -30.06
C HIS A 7 -9.05 13.61 -28.73
N LEU A 8 -7.73 13.46 -28.83
CA LEU A 8 -6.81 13.36 -27.70
C LEU A 8 -5.87 14.58 -27.61
N PRO A 9 -5.40 14.93 -26.40
CA PRO A 9 -4.42 15.99 -26.22
C PRO A 9 -3.17 15.80 -27.06
N VAL A 10 -2.68 16.89 -27.64
CA VAL A 10 -1.53 16.89 -28.56
C VAL A 10 -0.29 17.39 -27.83
N TRP A 11 0.85 16.74 -28.07
CA TRP A 11 2.12 17.14 -27.45
C TRP A 11 2.72 18.34 -28.20
N ALA A 12 3.12 19.37 -27.44
CA ALA A 12 3.90 20.50 -27.91
C ALA A 12 5.23 20.59 -27.15
N ASP A 13 6.34 20.60 -27.90
CA ASP A 13 7.68 20.63 -27.32
C ASP A 13 7.90 21.93 -26.51
N GLY A 14 8.36 21.76 -25.27
CA GLY A 14 8.60 22.87 -24.34
C GLY A 14 7.37 23.33 -23.55
N ALA A 15 6.15 22.93 -23.92
CA ALA A 15 4.91 23.31 -23.24
C ALA A 15 4.19 22.13 -22.55
N GLY A 16 4.17 20.96 -23.20
CA GLY A 16 3.45 19.78 -22.71
C GLY A 16 2.24 19.44 -23.58
N TYR A 17 1.22 18.82 -22.99
CA TYR A 17 0.00 18.48 -23.69
C TYR A 17 -0.96 19.66 -23.80
N LEU A 18 -1.48 19.87 -25.00
CA LEU A 18 -2.46 20.90 -25.33
C LEU A 18 -3.84 20.29 -25.59
N ASP A 19 -4.89 21.04 -25.28
CA ASP A 19 -6.23 20.79 -25.81
C ASP A 19 -6.19 20.99 -27.34
N PRO A 20 -6.57 19.98 -28.15
CA PRO A 20 -6.52 20.07 -29.61
C PRO A 20 -7.47 21.11 -30.22
N ASP A 21 -8.55 21.51 -29.52
CA ASP A 21 -9.50 22.50 -30.04
C ASP A 21 -9.10 23.93 -29.68
N THR A 22 -8.67 24.16 -28.44
CA THR A 22 -8.35 25.51 -27.94
C THR A 22 -6.87 25.87 -28.06
N GLY A 23 -5.99 24.86 -28.16
CA GLY A 23 -4.54 25.05 -28.10
C GLY A 23 -4.01 25.38 -26.70
N GLU A 24 -4.88 25.38 -25.68
CA GLU A 24 -4.48 25.69 -24.31
C GLU A 24 -3.68 24.55 -23.68
N VAL A 25 -2.67 24.91 -22.87
CA VAL A 25 -1.88 23.93 -22.12
C VAL A 25 -2.75 23.33 -21.03
N LEU A 26 -2.81 21.99 -20.99
CA LEU A 26 -3.54 21.29 -19.94
C LEU A 26 -2.90 21.53 -18.56
N PRO A 27 -3.67 21.61 -17.48
CA PRO A 27 -3.13 21.72 -16.13
C PRO A 27 -2.20 20.53 -15.81
N THR A 28 -1.13 20.82 -15.08
CA THR A 28 -0.24 19.79 -14.55
C THR A 28 -0.92 19.01 -13.42
N TRP A 29 -0.38 17.83 -13.09
CA TRP A 29 -0.89 17.02 -11.98
C TRP A 29 -1.01 17.80 -10.66
N ASP A 30 0.03 18.56 -10.31
CA ASP A 30 0.04 19.29 -9.04
C ASP A 30 -0.95 20.48 -9.10
N GLN A 31 -1.03 21.21 -10.23
CA GLN A 31 -2.06 22.26 -10.43
C GLN A 31 -3.49 21.73 -10.39
N ALA A 32 -3.74 20.53 -10.91
CA ALA A 32 -5.07 19.91 -10.88
C ALA A 32 -5.47 19.51 -9.45
N LEU A 33 -4.51 19.17 -8.58
CA LEU A 33 -4.77 18.95 -7.16
C LEU A 33 -5.01 20.28 -6.44
N ASP A 34 -4.21 21.31 -6.72
CA ASP A 34 -4.39 22.64 -6.13
C ASP A 34 -5.75 23.24 -6.49
N GLN A 35 -6.23 23.00 -7.72
CA GLN A 35 -7.58 23.40 -8.15
C GLN A 35 -8.65 22.61 -7.41
N LEU A 36 -8.49 21.29 -7.30
CA LEU A 36 -9.44 20.46 -6.55
C LEU A 36 -9.53 20.87 -5.08
N ASP A 37 -8.41 21.22 -4.45
CA ASP A 37 -8.38 21.67 -3.05
C ASP A 37 -9.07 23.04 -2.87
N GLN A 38 -9.10 23.88 -3.92
CA GLN A 38 -9.87 25.14 -3.93
C GLN A 38 -11.35 24.85 -4.12
N ASP A 39 -11.70 24.03 -5.12
CA ASP A 39 -13.08 23.62 -5.39
C ASP A 39 -13.71 22.92 -4.16
N ASP A 40 -12.94 22.13 -3.40
CA ASP A 40 -13.40 21.47 -2.16
C ASP A 40 -13.65 22.47 -1.02
N GLN A 41 -12.87 23.55 -0.93
CA GLN A 41 -13.10 24.62 0.05
C GLN A 41 -14.38 25.41 -0.23
N ASP A 42 -14.75 25.51 -1.51
CA ASP A 42 -15.95 26.21 -1.97
C ASP A 42 -17.18 25.28 -2.09
N ASP A 43 -17.08 24.02 -1.61
CA ASP A 43 -18.10 22.96 -1.73
C ASP A 43 -18.50 22.63 -3.20
N GLU A 44 -17.64 22.94 -4.17
CA GLU A 44 -17.86 22.70 -5.61
C GLU A 44 -17.24 21.37 -6.10
N ALA A 45 -16.36 20.76 -5.32
CA ALA A 45 -15.74 19.47 -5.67
C ALA A 45 -16.70 18.28 -5.48
N GLU A 46 -17.16 17.70 -6.59
CA GLU A 46 -17.96 16.47 -6.56
C GLU A 46 -17.19 15.22 -7.06
N PRO A 47 -17.31 14.08 -6.35
CA PRO A 47 -16.72 12.83 -6.82
C PRO A 47 -17.40 12.34 -8.10
N LEU A 48 -16.59 11.92 -9.09
CA LEU A 48 -17.09 11.39 -10.37
C LEU A 48 -18.02 10.17 -10.19
N HIS A 49 -17.76 9.36 -9.15
CA HIS A 49 -18.56 8.19 -8.81
C HIS A 49 -18.75 8.10 -7.30
N VAL A 50 -20.01 8.08 -6.86
CA VAL A 50 -20.38 7.73 -5.48
C VAL A 50 -20.98 6.33 -5.49
N LEU A 51 -20.36 5.42 -4.77
CA LEU A 51 -20.92 4.11 -4.48
C LEU A 51 -21.45 4.15 -3.05
N ARG A 52 -22.77 4.06 -2.89
CA ARG A 52 -23.38 3.81 -1.58
C ARG A 52 -23.48 2.30 -1.41
N PHE A 53 -22.65 1.76 -0.53
CA PHE A 53 -22.87 0.41 -0.02
C PHE A 53 -24.17 0.44 0.79
N GLY A 54 -25.02 -0.59 0.65
CA GLY A 54 -26.29 -0.69 1.37
C GLY A 54 -26.09 -0.77 2.89
N ASP A 55 -27.16 -1.11 3.62
CA ASP A 55 -27.10 -1.22 5.09
C ASP A 55 -25.84 -1.97 5.52
N GLN A 56 -25.01 -1.29 6.34
CA GLN A 56 -23.75 -1.84 6.82
C GLN A 56 -24.03 -3.23 7.39
N MET A 57 -23.32 -4.22 6.85
CA MET A 57 -23.49 -5.61 7.27
C MET A 57 -23.35 -5.71 8.78
N ASP A 58 -24.24 -6.48 9.40
CA ASP A 58 -24.06 -6.98 10.76
C ASP A 58 -22.75 -7.80 10.79
N ILE A 59 -21.69 -7.19 11.33
CA ILE A 59 -20.37 -7.81 11.39
C ILE A 59 -20.42 -8.90 12.45
N GLN A 60 -20.84 -10.09 12.02
CA GLN A 60 -20.77 -11.31 12.80
C GLN A 60 -19.29 -11.70 12.93
N SER A 61 -18.77 -11.58 14.16
CA SER A 61 -17.40 -12.01 14.45
C SER A 61 -17.32 -13.53 14.35
N VAL A 62 -16.28 -14.02 13.68
CA VAL A 62 -16.03 -15.44 13.55
C VAL A 62 -15.22 -15.89 14.75
N LEU A 63 -15.84 -16.65 15.66
CA LEU A 63 -15.13 -17.27 16.77
C LEU A 63 -14.27 -18.43 16.26
N ALA A 64 -12.97 -18.41 16.60
CA ALA A 64 -12.05 -19.46 16.17
C ALA A 64 -12.48 -20.84 16.72
N GLY A 65 -12.43 -21.86 15.87
CA GLY A 65 -12.74 -23.25 16.25
C GLY A 65 -14.22 -23.65 16.13
N THR A 66 -15.08 -22.79 15.57
CA THR A 66 -16.47 -23.14 15.27
C THR A 66 -16.62 -23.67 13.83
N PRO A 67 -17.62 -24.51 13.54
CA PRO A 67 -17.93 -24.92 12.16
C PRO A 67 -18.23 -23.74 11.23
N ASP A 68 -18.87 -22.69 11.77
CA ASP A 68 -19.14 -21.45 11.03
C ASP A 68 -17.86 -20.73 10.62
N ALA A 69 -16.78 -20.85 11.40
CA ALA A 69 -15.49 -20.29 11.05
C ALA A 69 -14.88 -20.95 9.81
N ASP A 70 -14.88 -22.29 9.77
CA ASP A 70 -14.35 -23.01 8.62
C ASP A 70 -15.18 -22.75 7.35
N GLN A 71 -16.50 -22.63 7.49
CA GLN A 71 -17.39 -22.33 6.38
C GLN A 71 -17.24 -20.88 5.90
N LEU A 72 -17.12 -19.91 6.81
CA LEU A 72 -16.88 -18.51 6.46
C LEU A 72 -15.47 -18.28 5.89
N ILE A 73 -14.45 -19.00 6.35
CA ILE A 73 -13.09 -18.97 5.77
C ILE A 73 -13.10 -19.50 4.33
N GLN A 74 -13.82 -20.59 4.06
CA GLN A 74 -14.03 -21.09 2.69
C GLN A 74 -14.79 -20.07 1.83
N TYR A 75 -15.79 -19.39 2.40
CA TYR A 75 -16.57 -18.40 1.68
C TYR A 75 -15.81 -17.09 1.43
N LEU A 76 -14.98 -16.62 2.36
CA LEU A 76 -14.10 -15.46 2.17
C LEU A 76 -13.00 -15.76 1.15
N SER A 77 -12.41 -16.96 1.19
CA SER A 77 -11.39 -17.37 0.23
C SER A 77 -11.90 -17.44 -1.21
N LYS A 78 -13.21 -17.67 -1.41
CA LYS A 78 -13.90 -17.51 -2.70
C LYS A 78 -13.78 -16.11 -3.30
N TYR A 79 -13.69 -15.07 -2.47
CA TYR A 79 -13.52 -13.67 -2.89
C TYR A 79 -12.06 -13.19 -2.84
N LEU A 80 -11.14 -14.02 -2.36
CA LEU A 80 -9.70 -13.74 -2.26
C LEU A 80 -8.94 -14.24 -3.49
N THR A 81 -9.45 -14.04 -4.71
CA THR A 81 -8.60 -14.19 -5.89
C THR A 81 -7.58 -13.05 -5.89
N LYS A 82 -6.40 -13.35 -5.33
CA LYS A 82 -5.27 -12.43 -5.17
C LYS A 82 -4.75 -11.93 -6.52
N SER A 83 -4.83 -12.78 -7.54
CA SER A 83 -4.41 -12.52 -8.91
C SER A 83 -5.47 -13.11 -9.84
N LEU A 84 -5.96 -12.30 -10.80
CA LEU A 84 -6.78 -12.84 -11.88
C LEU A 84 -5.92 -13.76 -12.77
N GLY A 85 -4.63 -13.44 -12.95
CA GLY A 85 -3.70 -14.29 -13.71
C GLY A 85 -3.56 -15.70 -13.15
N ASP A 86 -3.57 -15.85 -11.82
CA ASP A 86 -3.35 -17.16 -11.16
C ASP A 86 -4.66 -17.95 -10.98
N ALA A 87 -5.79 -17.26 -10.78
CA ALA A 87 -7.07 -17.89 -10.44
C ALA A 87 -7.88 -18.35 -11.66
N LEU A 88 -7.57 -17.83 -12.86
CA LEU A 88 -8.22 -18.24 -14.09
C LEU A 88 -7.48 -19.49 -14.61
N GLY A 89 -7.95 -20.67 -14.21
CA GLY A 89 -7.53 -21.91 -14.86
C GLY A 89 -7.64 -21.77 -16.38
N ALA A 90 -6.58 -22.14 -17.10
CA ALA A 90 -6.39 -21.86 -18.52
C ALA A 90 -7.45 -22.50 -19.45
N ASP A 91 -8.33 -23.36 -18.90
CA ASP A 91 -9.21 -24.24 -19.66
C ASP A 91 -10.68 -23.78 -19.74
N ASP A 92 -11.08 -22.67 -19.10
CA ASP A 92 -12.45 -22.13 -19.20
C ASP A 92 -12.51 -20.87 -20.09
N PRO A 93 -13.03 -20.97 -21.33
CA PRO A 93 -13.15 -19.84 -22.26
C PRO A 93 -14.00 -18.68 -21.72
N ARG A 94 -15.03 -18.95 -20.91
CA ARG A 94 -15.93 -17.90 -20.38
C ARG A 94 -15.21 -17.04 -19.35
N ARG A 95 -14.38 -17.68 -18.51
CA ARG A 95 -13.55 -16.99 -17.50
C ARG A 95 -12.50 -16.11 -18.17
N LYS A 96 -11.82 -16.62 -19.19
CA LYS A 96 -10.86 -15.86 -19.99
C LYS A 96 -11.50 -14.62 -20.63
N ALA A 97 -12.64 -14.79 -21.30
CA ALA A 97 -13.36 -13.68 -21.92
C ALA A 97 -13.85 -12.63 -20.90
N HIS A 98 -14.27 -13.06 -19.70
CA HIS A 98 -14.61 -12.11 -18.63
C HIS A 98 -13.39 -11.29 -18.17
N ALA A 99 -12.24 -11.92 -17.97
CA ALA A 99 -11.03 -11.24 -17.56
C ALA A 99 -10.49 -10.28 -18.62
N GLU A 100 -10.57 -10.65 -19.91
CA GLU A 100 -10.22 -9.78 -21.03
C GLU A 100 -11.12 -8.53 -21.08
N ARG A 101 -12.43 -8.67 -20.88
CA ARG A 101 -13.35 -7.53 -20.79
C ARG A 101 -13.04 -6.62 -19.61
N LEU A 102 -12.70 -7.20 -18.45
CA LEU A 102 -12.32 -6.42 -17.27
C LEU A 102 -10.99 -5.69 -17.48
N LEU A 103 -10.00 -6.33 -18.10
CA LEU A 103 -8.73 -5.72 -18.46
C LEU A 103 -8.94 -4.56 -19.44
N ASP A 104 -9.77 -4.74 -20.46
CA ASP A 104 -10.06 -3.72 -21.45
C ASP A 104 -10.76 -2.49 -20.82
N ALA A 105 -11.75 -2.72 -19.95
CA ALA A 105 -12.39 -1.65 -19.19
C ALA A 105 -11.37 -0.88 -18.32
N LEU A 106 -10.57 -1.60 -17.52
CA LEU A 106 -9.62 -0.98 -16.59
C LEU A 106 -8.39 -0.38 -17.28
N ARG A 107 -8.14 -0.74 -18.54
CA ARG A 107 -7.00 -0.24 -19.32
C ARG A 107 -6.97 1.29 -19.36
N PHE A 108 -8.14 1.92 -19.38
CA PHE A 108 -8.28 3.37 -19.48
C PHE A 108 -8.52 4.08 -18.14
N GLU A 109 -8.64 3.34 -17.04
CA GLU A 109 -8.79 3.92 -15.71
C GLU A 109 -7.44 4.38 -15.14
N PRO A 110 -7.29 5.64 -14.68
CA PRO A 110 -6.06 6.12 -14.06
C PRO A 110 -5.63 5.26 -12.86
N CYS A 111 -4.32 5.02 -12.73
CA CYS A 111 -3.80 4.13 -11.69
C CYS A 111 -2.77 4.76 -10.73
N ALA A 112 -2.25 5.93 -11.09
CA ALA A 112 -1.20 6.65 -10.37
C ALA A 112 -1.07 8.07 -10.94
N PRO A 113 -0.43 9.02 -10.23
CA PRO A 113 -0.16 10.38 -10.73
C PRO A 113 0.54 10.43 -12.09
N THR A 114 1.41 9.45 -12.37
CA THR A 114 2.18 9.36 -13.62
C THR A 114 1.44 8.66 -14.76
N CYS A 115 0.18 8.25 -14.57
CA CYS A 115 -0.56 7.44 -15.55
C CYS A 115 -1.05 8.28 -16.75
N PRO A 116 -0.73 7.91 -18.00
CA PRO A 116 -1.21 8.61 -19.20
C PRO A 116 -2.73 8.71 -19.35
N ASN A 117 -3.50 7.92 -18.61
CA ASN A 117 -4.97 7.98 -18.66
C ASN A 117 -5.53 9.30 -18.14
N TRP A 118 -4.77 10.08 -17.36
CA TRP A 118 -5.15 11.44 -16.95
C TRP A 118 -5.39 12.39 -18.13
N LEU A 119 -4.78 12.12 -19.28
CA LEU A 119 -5.05 12.89 -20.51
C LEU A 119 -6.51 12.80 -20.95
N ARG A 120 -7.26 11.73 -20.61
CA ARG A 120 -8.71 11.64 -20.89
C ARG A 120 -9.55 12.62 -20.06
N TYR A 121 -8.99 13.10 -18.96
CA TYR A 121 -9.61 14.00 -18.00
C TYR A 121 -9.07 15.43 -18.12
N GLY A 122 -8.19 15.68 -19.10
CA GLY A 122 -7.59 17.00 -19.31
C GLY A 122 -6.51 17.36 -18.29
N VAL A 123 -5.86 16.37 -17.69
CA VAL A 123 -4.77 16.58 -16.73
C VAL A 123 -3.49 15.97 -17.29
N GLN A 124 -2.39 16.72 -17.25
CA GLN A 124 -1.08 16.19 -17.61
C GLN A 124 -0.59 15.27 -16.48
N PRO A 125 -0.23 14.00 -16.78
CA PRO A 125 0.33 13.13 -15.76
C PRO A 125 1.64 13.70 -15.20
N LYS A 126 1.94 13.39 -13.94
CA LYS A 126 3.21 13.81 -13.32
C LYS A 126 4.39 13.28 -14.15
N GLY A 127 5.27 14.18 -14.59
CA GLY A 127 6.37 13.84 -15.51
C GLY A 127 5.91 13.51 -16.93
N ALA A 128 4.92 14.23 -17.44
CA ALA A 128 4.42 14.10 -18.82
C ALA A 128 5.55 14.21 -19.85
N LYS A 129 5.46 13.41 -20.91
CA LYS A 129 6.41 13.41 -22.02
C LYS A 129 5.73 13.02 -23.32
N ALA A 130 6.35 13.39 -24.44
CA ALA A 130 5.94 12.99 -25.78
C ALA A 130 5.65 11.47 -25.87
N GLY A 131 4.56 11.13 -26.55
CA GLY A 131 4.16 9.74 -26.80
C GLY A 131 3.45 9.03 -25.64
N MET A 132 3.18 9.71 -24.51
CA MET A 132 2.19 9.19 -23.56
C MET A 132 0.80 9.20 -24.21
N ALA A 133 0.08 8.08 -24.09
CA ALA A 133 -1.24 7.92 -24.68
C ALA A 133 -2.15 7.13 -23.73
N PRO A 134 -3.44 7.51 -23.60
CA PRO A 134 -4.42 6.73 -22.86
C PRO A 134 -4.46 5.26 -23.29
N GLY A 135 -4.63 4.38 -22.31
CA GLY A 135 -4.62 2.93 -22.51
C GLY A 135 -3.25 2.33 -22.83
N ARG A 136 -2.15 3.10 -22.83
CA ARG A 136 -0.79 2.58 -23.06
C ARG A 136 0.09 2.62 -21.80
N CYS A 137 -0.52 2.81 -20.63
CA CYS A 137 0.18 2.80 -19.35
C CYS A 137 0.87 1.45 -19.10
N LYS A 138 2.18 1.48 -18.79
CA LYS A 138 2.99 0.30 -18.43
C LYS A 138 2.97 0.00 -16.93
N GLY A 139 2.17 0.72 -16.16
CA GLY A 139 2.06 0.58 -14.71
C GLY A 139 1.59 -0.83 -14.33
N LYS A 140 2.09 -1.35 -13.21
CA LYS A 140 1.72 -2.69 -12.72
C LYS A 140 0.20 -2.85 -12.57
N ALA A 141 -0.53 -1.78 -12.24
CA ALA A 141 -1.99 -1.79 -12.13
C ALA A 141 -2.75 -2.10 -13.44
N HIS A 142 -2.09 -2.06 -14.60
CA HIS A 142 -2.67 -2.43 -15.89
C HIS A 142 -2.27 -3.83 -16.36
N LYS A 143 -1.57 -4.61 -15.54
CA LYS A 143 -1.24 -6.00 -15.85
C LYS A 143 -2.35 -6.94 -15.38
N PRO A 144 -2.71 -7.98 -16.16
CA PRO A 144 -3.68 -9.00 -15.76
C PRO A 144 -3.43 -9.56 -14.34
N ASP A 145 -2.17 -9.84 -14.02
CA ASP A 145 -1.73 -10.40 -12.73
C ASP A 145 -2.00 -9.48 -11.52
N HIS A 146 -2.39 -8.23 -11.73
CA HIS A 146 -2.45 -7.18 -10.71
C HIS A 146 -3.80 -6.44 -10.67
N ILE A 147 -4.84 -7.00 -11.26
CA ILE A 147 -6.18 -6.41 -11.31
C ILE A 147 -7.08 -6.89 -10.13
N GLY A 148 -6.69 -7.93 -9.39
CA GLY A 148 -7.42 -8.46 -8.22
C GLY A 148 -7.14 -7.73 -6.89
N TYR A 149 -7.40 -8.40 -5.75
CA TYR A 149 -7.27 -7.82 -4.40
C TYR A 149 -5.83 -7.43 -4.02
N ALA A 150 -4.81 -8.13 -4.52
CA ALA A 150 -3.40 -7.71 -4.40
C ALA A 150 -3.05 -6.54 -5.35
N GLY A 151 -4.04 -6.05 -6.09
CA GLY A 151 -3.89 -5.07 -7.13
C GLY A 151 -3.49 -3.71 -6.60
N ARG A 152 -2.67 -3.01 -7.38
CA ARG A 152 -2.20 -1.66 -7.06
C ARG A 152 -3.23 -0.55 -7.33
N ARG A 153 -4.49 -0.93 -7.53
CA ARG A 153 -5.60 -0.02 -7.82
C ARG A 153 -6.36 0.41 -6.58
N VAL A 154 -6.37 -0.42 -5.54
CA VAL A 154 -6.93 -0.03 -4.24
C VAL A 154 -5.85 0.72 -3.47
N LEU A 155 -6.23 1.87 -2.90
CA LEU A 155 -5.34 2.64 -2.04
C LEU A 155 -4.87 1.75 -0.88
N VAL A 156 -3.56 1.58 -0.74
CA VAL A 156 -2.99 0.87 0.42
C VAL A 156 -3.05 1.78 1.64
N SER A 157 -3.08 1.17 2.84
CA SER A 157 -3.21 1.87 4.14
C SER A 157 -2.35 3.13 4.29
N ARG A 158 -1.14 3.13 3.73
CA ARG A 158 -0.23 4.29 3.72
C ARG A 158 -0.85 5.56 3.12
N LYS A 159 -1.70 5.43 2.10
CA LYS A 159 -2.38 6.57 1.47
C LYS A 159 -3.65 7.00 2.20
N TRP A 160 -4.21 6.14 3.05
CA TRP A 160 -5.35 6.49 3.91
C TRP A 160 -4.89 7.22 5.18
N SER A 161 -3.84 6.71 5.82
CA SER A 161 -3.33 7.31 7.06
C SER A 161 -2.26 8.38 6.82
N ASN A 162 -1.84 8.57 5.57
CA ASN A 162 -0.65 9.34 5.18
C ASN A 162 0.62 8.99 5.99
N LYS A 163 0.71 7.74 6.49
CA LYS A 163 1.82 7.27 7.34
C LYS A 163 2.57 6.11 6.70
N THR A 164 3.89 6.11 6.83
CA THR A 164 4.76 5.01 6.43
C THR A 164 4.64 3.82 7.40
N LEU A 165 5.08 2.63 6.98
CA LEU A 165 5.13 1.46 7.88
C LEU A 165 6.05 1.71 9.09
N THR A 166 7.06 2.56 8.93
CA THR A 166 7.98 2.96 10.00
C THR A 166 7.27 3.84 11.01
N GLU A 167 6.53 4.85 10.55
CA GLU A 167 5.72 5.72 11.42
C GLU A 167 4.67 4.90 12.19
N HIS A 168 3.98 3.97 11.53
CA HIS A 168 3.05 3.05 12.21
C HIS A 168 3.74 2.16 13.27
N LYS A 169 5.01 1.80 13.08
CA LYS A 169 5.78 1.06 14.10
C LYS A 169 6.15 1.97 15.27
N GLN A 170 6.49 3.22 14.99
CA GLN A 170 6.79 4.21 16.00
C GLN A 170 5.55 4.49 16.85
N ASP A 171 4.39 4.74 16.23
CA ASP A 171 3.12 4.98 16.93
C ASP A 171 2.77 3.82 17.88
N ARG A 172 2.87 2.57 17.41
CA ARG A 172 2.63 1.40 18.26
C ARG A 172 3.62 1.30 19.41
N ARG A 173 4.89 1.61 19.17
CA ARG A 173 5.91 1.61 20.22
C ARG A 173 5.61 2.68 21.26
N THR A 174 5.34 3.91 20.84
CA THR A 174 4.96 5.02 21.72
C THR A 174 3.75 4.64 22.58
N TRP A 175 2.70 4.12 21.96
CA TRP A 175 1.52 3.66 22.68
C TRP A 175 1.82 2.57 23.73
N VAL A 176 2.65 1.58 23.39
CA VAL A 176 3.05 0.52 24.35
C VAL A 176 3.83 1.11 25.52
N LEU A 177 4.76 2.03 25.26
CA LEU A 177 5.56 2.66 26.30
C LEU A 177 4.70 3.51 27.23
N GLU A 178 3.77 4.30 26.68
CA GLU A 178 2.79 5.06 27.44
C GLU A 178 1.90 4.15 28.31
N ALA A 179 1.37 3.07 27.75
CA ALA A 179 0.55 2.11 28.47
C ALA A 179 1.30 1.40 29.61
N LEU A 180 2.62 1.22 29.46
CA LEU A 180 3.48 0.61 30.48
C LEU A 180 4.06 1.64 31.47
N GLY A 181 3.83 2.94 31.27
CA GLY A 181 4.42 4.00 32.09
C GLY A 181 5.95 4.07 31.99
N VAL A 182 6.53 3.57 30.89
CA VAL A 182 7.97 3.60 30.64
C VAL A 182 8.31 4.85 29.84
N GLU A 183 9.24 5.65 30.33
CA GLU A 183 9.73 6.81 29.57
C GLU A 183 10.34 6.34 28.23
N ASP A 184 9.91 6.97 27.15
CA ASP A 184 10.53 6.78 25.85
C ASP A 184 11.89 7.48 25.84
N GLU A 185 12.94 6.76 26.25
CA GLU A 185 14.31 7.30 26.21
C GLU A 185 14.65 7.71 24.76
N PRO A 186 14.84 9.00 24.47
CA PRO A 186 15.26 9.42 23.15
C PRO A 186 16.68 8.90 22.91
N VAL A 187 16.86 8.08 21.88
CA VAL A 187 18.19 7.72 21.39
C VAL A 187 18.85 9.00 20.91
N GLY A 188 19.69 9.62 21.75
CA GLY A 188 20.23 10.96 21.54
C GLY A 188 20.74 11.17 20.11
N PRO A 189 20.09 12.01 19.29
CA PRO A 189 20.34 12.07 17.83
C PRO A 189 21.72 12.63 17.48
N HIS A 190 22.37 13.34 18.41
CA HIS A 190 23.72 13.90 18.25
C HIS A 190 24.84 12.98 18.77
N ARG A 191 24.52 11.80 19.32
CA ARG A 191 25.52 10.86 19.81
C ARG A 191 26.16 10.05 18.68
N TYR A 192 25.49 9.94 17.54
CA TYR A 192 25.90 9.08 16.43
C TYR A 192 25.84 9.81 15.09
N ILE A 193 26.87 9.61 14.26
CA ILE A 193 26.88 10.03 12.85
C ILE A 193 26.56 8.80 12.01
N TRP A 194 25.44 8.83 11.30
CA TRP A 194 25.05 7.76 10.39
C TRP A 194 25.69 7.98 9.02
N ARG A 195 26.37 6.96 8.50
CA ARG A 195 26.87 6.94 7.12
C ARG A 195 26.37 5.68 6.42
N PRO A 196 25.98 5.77 5.13
CA PRO A 196 25.58 4.59 4.37
C PRO A 196 26.79 3.67 4.18
N VAL A 197 26.64 2.41 4.58
CA VAL A 197 27.68 1.39 4.45
C VAL A 197 27.65 0.82 3.03
N LYS A 198 28.80 0.83 2.35
CA LYS A 198 28.92 0.31 0.98
C LYS A 198 29.06 -1.21 0.98
N PRO A 199 28.62 -1.90 -0.09
CA PRO A 199 28.97 -3.31 -0.30
C PRO A 199 30.50 -3.49 -0.29
N GLY A 200 31.02 -4.35 0.59
CA GLY A 200 32.46 -4.61 0.73
C GLY A 200 33.20 -3.72 1.73
N ASP A 201 32.48 -2.91 2.51
CA ASP A 201 33.09 -2.13 3.60
C ASP A 201 33.79 -3.07 4.62
N PRO A 202 35.09 -2.88 4.91
CA PRO A 202 35.83 -3.74 5.83
C PRO A 202 35.31 -3.67 7.27
N GLU A 203 34.64 -2.57 7.65
CA GLU A 203 34.00 -2.42 8.97
C GLU A 203 32.65 -3.15 9.04
N LEU A 204 32.13 -3.63 7.90
CA LEU A 204 30.88 -4.38 7.85
C LEU A 204 31.15 -5.87 8.11
N ALA A 205 30.67 -6.35 9.25
CA ALA A 205 30.70 -7.77 9.56
C ALA A 205 30.08 -8.60 8.41
N PRO A 206 30.67 -9.77 8.07
CA PRO A 206 30.16 -10.67 7.06
C PRO A 206 28.66 -10.97 7.26
N ILE A 207 27.94 -11.20 6.16
CA ILE A 207 26.48 -11.38 6.19
C ILE A 207 26.03 -12.46 7.20
N GLY A 208 26.76 -13.57 7.29
CA GLY A 208 26.46 -14.63 8.26
C GLY A 208 26.52 -14.16 9.70
N VAL A 209 27.52 -13.34 10.06
CA VAL A 209 27.67 -12.78 11.42
C VAL A 209 26.53 -11.80 11.72
N ARG A 210 26.16 -10.95 10.76
CA ARG A 210 25.03 -10.01 10.93
C ARG A 210 23.71 -10.75 11.09
N LEU A 211 23.47 -11.80 10.31
CA LEU A 211 22.29 -12.65 10.44
C LEU A 211 22.24 -13.33 11.81
N LEU A 212 23.35 -13.89 12.29
CA LEU A 212 23.44 -14.49 13.62
C LEU A 212 23.16 -13.48 14.73
N ARG A 213 23.67 -12.24 14.61
CA ARG A 213 23.36 -11.15 15.54
C ARG A 213 21.87 -10.83 15.56
N SER A 214 21.23 -10.71 14.40
CA SER A 214 19.78 -10.48 14.32
C SER A 214 18.95 -11.64 14.88
N VAL A 215 19.40 -12.89 14.68
CA VAL A 215 18.77 -14.08 15.28
C VAL A 215 18.91 -14.04 16.80
N HIS A 216 20.11 -13.73 17.31
CA HIS A 216 20.37 -13.61 18.74
C HIS A 216 19.52 -12.50 19.38
N GLU A 217 19.44 -11.31 18.78
CA GLU A 217 18.57 -10.22 19.25
C GLU A 217 17.10 -10.66 19.31
N ARG A 218 16.63 -11.37 18.29
CA ARG A 218 15.25 -11.90 18.26
C ARG A 218 15.01 -12.92 19.37
N GLN A 219 15.95 -13.82 19.61
CA GLN A 219 15.85 -14.80 20.70
C GLN A 219 15.88 -14.12 22.07
N ARG A 220 16.79 -13.15 22.26
CA ARG A 220 16.87 -12.35 23.48
C ARG A 220 15.55 -11.66 23.79
N TRP A 221 14.97 -10.96 22.82
CA TRP A 221 13.68 -10.29 23.00
C TRP A 221 12.55 -11.28 23.27
N ARG A 222 12.51 -12.42 22.58
CA ARG A 222 11.50 -13.46 22.84
C ARG A 222 11.60 -14.01 24.27
N ASN A 223 12.81 -14.31 24.74
CA ASN A 223 13.04 -14.79 26.09
C ASN A 223 12.67 -13.72 27.12
N HIS A 224 13.02 -12.46 26.87
CA HIS A 224 12.67 -11.35 27.75
C HIS A 224 11.15 -11.16 27.85
N MET A 225 10.42 -11.20 26.72
CA MET A 225 8.95 -11.13 26.73
C MET A 225 8.31 -12.33 27.45
N ASN A 226 8.83 -13.54 27.26
CA ASN A 226 8.36 -14.72 27.99
C ASN A 226 8.55 -14.57 29.50
N GLN A 227 9.68 -14.01 29.94
CA GLN A 227 9.94 -13.72 31.36
C GLN A 227 8.95 -12.69 31.91
N LEU A 228 8.74 -11.59 31.20
CA LEU A 228 7.77 -10.56 31.60
C LEU A 228 6.34 -11.09 31.66
N GLN A 229 5.95 -11.93 30.69
CA GLN A 229 4.65 -12.58 30.70
C GLN A 229 4.50 -13.51 31.91
N ALA A 230 5.50 -14.34 32.21
CA ALA A 230 5.45 -15.22 33.37
C ALA A 230 5.39 -14.44 34.71
N LEU A 231 6.11 -13.32 34.81
CA LEU A 231 6.01 -12.42 35.95
C LEU A 231 4.61 -11.78 36.08
N GLY A 232 4.01 -11.36 34.96
CA GLY A 232 2.65 -10.81 34.92
C GLY A 232 1.57 -11.84 35.27
N ASP A 233 1.80 -13.11 34.91
CA ASP A 233 0.93 -14.24 35.24
C ASP A 233 1.14 -14.77 36.68
N GLY A 234 2.04 -14.16 37.47
CA GLY A 234 2.28 -14.48 38.88
C GLY A 234 3.13 -15.72 39.15
N LEU A 235 3.92 -16.17 38.16
CA LEU A 235 4.83 -17.32 38.32
C LEU A 235 6.19 -16.84 38.84
N ASP A 236 6.47 -17.11 40.12
CA ASP A 236 7.79 -16.90 40.75
C ASP A 236 8.74 -18.09 40.44
N PHE A 237 9.92 -17.79 39.89
CA PHE A 237 10.98 -18.77 39.63
C PHE A 237 12.16 -18.65 40.60
N SER A 238 11.93 -18.22 41.85
CA SER A 238 12.94 -18.09 42.91
C SER A 238 13.66 -19.39 43.33
N ALA A 239 13.39 -20.53 42.68
CA ALA A 239 14.01 -21.81 43.02
C ALA A 239 15.07 -22.28 42.00
N THR A 240 16.16 -21.53 41.82
CA THR A 240 17.43 -22.09 41.27
C THR A 240 18.69 -21.74 42.07
N GLU A 241 18.58 -21.33 43.34
CA GLU A 241 19.73 -21.42 44.27
C GLU A 241 19.73 -22.79 44.96
N GLY A 242 20.12 -23.80 44.18
CA GLY A 242 20.43 -25.15 44.65
C GLY A 242 21.73 -25.14 45.44
N ARG A 243 21.57 -25.16 46.77
CA ARG A 243 22.52 -25.63 47.80
C ARG A 243 23.42 -26.76 47.26
N ALA A 244 24.70 -26.47 47.04
CA ALA A 244 25.76 -27.49 46.97
C ALA A 244 26.40 -27.59 48.35
N ALA A 245 26.56 -28.84 48.81
CA ALA A 245 27.06 -29.26 50.11
C ALA A 245 28.51 -28.84 50.40
#